data_AF-A0A2X4U6Y0-F1
#
_entry.id   AF-A0A2X4U6Y0-F1
#
_cell.length_a   1.000
_cell.length_b   1.000
_cell.length_c   1.000
_cell.angle_alpha   90.00
_cell.angle_beta   90.00
_cell.angle_gamma   90.00
#
_symmetry.space_group_name_H-M   'P 1'
#
loop_
_entity.id
_entity.type
_entity.pdbx_description
1 polymer ?
#
loop_
_entity_poly.entity_id
_entity_poly.type
_entity_poly.pdbx_seq_one_letter_code
_entity_poly.pdbx_strand_id
1 'polypeptide(L)'
;MLETWSGIDIIPRPDTAKRDISAVTVDRDLRLADTTSNQAIQFGVTAEMFTTSDYPLTQQWSKALRKAGFDGIRYWARHDLAHVDACIAVFAPSGDHTSTAKKPSDFGVLGTENLLDRPDLWKALEHESGIVVLDIPGSL
;
A
#
# COMPACT_ATOMS: atom_id res chain seq x y z
N MET A 1 3.91 5.35 -2.53
CA MET A 1 4.72 5.95 -3.62
C MET A 1 5.97 5.14 -3.94
N LEU A 2 6.74 4.72 -2.93
CA LEU A 2 7.99 3.98 -3.15
C LEU A 2 7.81 2.64 -3.89
N GLU A 3 6.70 1.92 -3.68
CA GLU A 3 6.39 0.68 -4.44
C GLU A 3 6.29 0.87 -5.96
N THR A 4 5.90 2.06 -6.44
CA THR A 4 5.70 2.33 -7.87
C THR A 4 6.94 2.88 -8.54
N TRP A 5 7.78 3.63 -7.79
CA TRP A 5 8.89 4.41 -8.35
C TRP A 5 10.25 4.10 -7.73
N SER A 6 10.36 3.00 -6.99
CA SER A 6 11.65 2.54 -6.45
C SER A 6 12.67 2.35 -7.58
N GLY A 7 13.82 3.03 -7.45
CA GLY A 7 14.90 2.99 -8.44
C GLY A 7 14.71 3.93 -9.63
N ILE A 8 13.76 4.84 -9.58
CA ILE A 8 13.55 5.89 -10.58
C ILE A 8 13.92 7.24 -9.96
N ASP A 9 14.87 7.94 -10.56
CA ASP A 9 15.32 9.25 -10.04
C ASP A 9 14.40 10.41 -10.46
N ILE A 10 13.67 10.25 -11.59
CA ILE A 10 12.85 11.30 -12.20
C ILE A 10 11.48 10.75 -12.56
N ILE A 11 10.42 11.40 -12.05
CA ILE A 11 9.03 11.09 -12.41
C ILE A 11 8.49 12.20 -13.32
N PRO A 12 7.98 11.85 -14.53
CA PRO A 12 7.23 12.79 -15.35
C PRO A 12 5.94 13.27 -14.68
N ARG A 13 5.74 14.60 -14.60
CA ARG A 13 4.48 15.16 -14.09
C ARG A 13 3.22 14.61 -14.78
N PRO A 14 3.17 14.37 -16.10
CA PRO A 14 1.99 13.78 -16.74
C PRO A 14 1.60 12.39 -16.23
N ASP A 15 2.53 11.63 -15.64
CA ASP A 15 2.21 10.32 -15.05
C ASP A 15 1.63 10.45 -13.65
N THR A 16 1.97 11.51 -12.93
CA THR A 16 1.36 11.83 -11.64
C THR A 16 -0.10 12.27 -11.80
N ALA A 17 -0.45 12.91 -12.92
CA ALA A 17 -1.82 13.28 -13.27
C ALA A 17 -2.79 12.09 -13.35
N LYS A 18 -2.26 10.90 -13.65
CA LYS A 18 -3.03 9.66 -13.86
C LYS A 18 -3.15 8.84 -12.57
N ARG A 19 -2.87 9.45 -11.42
CA ARG A 19 -2.84 8.77 -10.12
C ARG A 19 -3.59 9.63 -9.11
N ASP A 20 -4.37 8.95 -8.28
CA ASP A 20 -5.07 9.55 -7.15
C ASP A 20 -4.60 8.87 -5.87
N ILE A 21 -4.73 9.57 -4.74
CA ILE A 21 -4.57 9.01 -3.40
C ILE A 21 -5.92 9.08 -2.70
N SER A 22 -6.32 7.99 -2.07
CA SER A 22 -7.55 7.92 -1.29
C SER A 22 -7.25 7.62 0.18
N ALA A 23 -7.92 8.35 1.07
CA ALA A 23 -8.03 7.97 2.47
C ALA A 23 -9.20 7.00 2.63
N VAL A 24 -8.93 5.83 3.20
CA VAL A 24 -9.91 4.75 3.35
C VAL A 24 -10.10 4.41 4.83
N THR A 25 -11.35 4.26 5.24
CA THR A 25 -11.74 3.72 6.54
C THR A 25 -12.32 2.32 6.38
N VAL A 26 -12.26 1.55 7.47
CA VAL A 26 -12.94 0.27 7.61
C VAL A 26 -13.93 0.40 8.76
N ASP A 27 -15.22 0.24 8.47
CA ASP A 27 -16.32 0.51 9.41
C ASP A 27 -16.62 -0.69 10.32
N ARG A 28 -15.62 -1.54 10.53
CA ARG A 28 -15.63 -2.67 11.46
C ARG A 28 -14.24 -2.96 12.00
N ASP A 29 -14.19 -3.65 13.13
CA ASP A 29 -12.92 -4.17 13.65
C ASP A 29 -12.35 -5.25 12.73
N LEU A 30 -11.05 -5.17 12.47
CA LEU A 30 -10.29 -6.15 11.68
C LEU A 30 -9.41 -6.99 12.60
N ARG A 31 -9.51 -8.32 12.47
CA ARG A 31 -8.55 -9.24 13.09
C ARG A 31 -7.39 -9.48 12.12
N LEU A 32 -6.30 -8.75 12.29
CA LEU A 32 -5.13 -8.86 11.42
C LEU A 32 -4.11 -9.87 11.93
N ALA A 33 -3.47 -10.60 11.02
CA ALA A 33 -2.25 -11.32 11.31
C ALA A 33 -1.11 -10.30 11.46
N ASP A 34 -0.66 -10.05 12.70
CA ASP A 34 0.43 -9.13 12.94
C ASP A 34 1.79 -9.80 12.74
N THR A 35 2.33 -9.62 11.53
CA THR A 35 3.65 -10.16 11.15
C THR A 35 4.79 -9.24 11.53
N THR A 36 4.51 -8.02 12.00
CA THR A 36 5.52 -7.04 12.40
C THR A 36 6.01 -7.24 13.84
N SER A 37 5.25 -7.99 14.64
CA SER A 37 5.60 -8.31 16.03
C SER A 37 6.75 -9.31 16.07
N ASN A 38 7.74 -9.07 16.94
CA ASN A 38 8.79 -10.05 17.22
C ASN A 38 8.25 -11.40 17.72
N GLN A 39 7.05 -11.42 18.31
CA GLN A 39 6.41 -12.68 18.71
C GLN A 39 6.04 -13.55 17.50
N ALA A 40 5.94 -12.99 16.30
CA ALA A 40 5.61 -13.74 15.09
C ALA A 40 6.68 -14.79 14.71
N ILE A 41 7.88 -14.70 15.28
CA ILE A 41 8.95 -15.71 15.11
C ILE A 41 8.50 -17.11 15.55
N GLN A 42 7.56 -17.22 16.50
CA GLN A 42 7.01 -18.51 16.94
C GLN A 42 6.22 -19.22 15.83
N PHE A 43 5.81 -18.48 14.79
CA PHE A 43 5.13 -18.99 13.60
C PHE A 43 6.06 -19.06 12.37
N GLY A 44 7.36 -18.89 12.56
CA GLY A 44 8.36 -18.94 11.49
C GLY A 44 8.42 -17.68 10.62
N VAL A 45 7.82 -16.56 11.05
CA VAL A 45 7.91 -15.29 10.32
C VAL A 45 9.34 -14.74 10.40
N THR A 46 9.89 -14.39 9.24
CA THR A 46 11.18 -13.73 9.08
C THR A 46 11.02 -12.50 8.18
N ALA A 47 12.09 -11.71 8.02
CA ALA A 47 12.09 -10.56 7.11
C ALA A 47 11.77 -10.95 5.65
N GLU A 48 12.00 -12.21 5.25
CA GLU A 48 11.66 -12.71 3.92
C GLU A 48 10.17 -12.52 3.57
N MET A 49 9.29 -12.56 4.59
CA MET A 49 7.86 -12.27 4.46
C MET A 49 7.59 -10.92 3.76
N PHE A 50 8.48 -9.95 3.96
CA PHE A 50 8.34 -8.58 3.45
C PHE A 50 9.16 -8.36 2.19
N THR A 51 10.24 -9.10 1.99
CA THR A 51 11.23 -8.78 0.94
C THR A 51 11.18 -9.70 -0.27
N THR A 52 10.57 -10.88 -0.16
CA THR A 52 10.56 -11.88 -1.24
C THR A 52 9.80 -11.41 -2.48
N SER A 53 10.27 -11.85 -3.65
CA SER A 53 9.58 -11.67 -4.94
C SER A 53 8.81 -12.91 -5.39
N ASP A 54 8.83 -14.00 -4.61
CA ASP A 54 8.08 -15.22 -4.92
C ASP A 54 6.57 -15.02 -4.66
N TYR A 55 5.86 -14.54 -5.68
CA TYR A 55 4.44 -14.25 -5.58
C TYR A 55 3.57 -15.49 -5.33
N PRO A 56 3.81 -16.66 -5.97
CA PRO A 56 3.12 -17.90 -5.58
C PRO A 56 3.26 -18.25 -4.10
N LEU A 57 4.43 -18.01 -3.50
CA LEU A 57 4.65 -18.24 -2.06
C LEU A 57 3.85 -17.24 -1.20
N THR A 58 3.89 -15.94 -1.53
CA THR A 58 3.12 -14.93 -0.76
C THR A 58 1.61 -15.15 -0.85
N GLN A 59 1.11 -15.63 -1.99
CA GLN A 59 -0.28 -16.05 -2.14
C GLN A 59 -0.63 -17.26 -1.28
N GLN A 60 0.28 -18.22 -1.12
CA GLN A 60 0.06 -19.37 -0.24
C GLN A 60 -0.04 -18.93 1.23
N TRP A 61 0.84 -18.05 1.67
CA TRP A 61 0.74 -17.44 3.02
C TRP A 61 -0.57 -16.72 3.22
N SER A 62 -0.97 -15.88 2.25
CA SER A 62 -2.26 -15.17 2.29
C SER A 62 -3.45 -16.12 2.41
N LYS A 63 -3.48 -17.20 1.63
CA LYS A 63 -4.52 -18.23 1.71
C LYS A 63 -4.54 -18.93 3.08
N ALA A 64 -3.37 -19.25 3.63
CA ALA A 64 -3.25 -19.90 4.93
C ALA A 64 -3.75 -18.99 6.07
N LEU A 65 -3.34 -17.72 6.08
CA LEU A 65 -3.78 -16.73 7.07
C LEU A 65 -5.28 -16.47 6.99
N ARG A 66 -5.83 -16.34 5.78
CA ARG A 66 -7.28 -16.23 5.58
C ARG A 66 -8.01 -17.46 6.11
N LYS A 67 -7.49 -18.68 5.84
CA LYS A 67 -8.07 -19.93 6.35
C LYS A 67 -8.00 -20.03 7.88
N ALA A 68 -6.99 -19.42 8.50
CA ALA A 68 -6.87 -19.32 9.96
C ALA A 68 -7.85 -18.31 10.59
N GLY A 69 -8.66 -17.61 9.79
CA GLY A 69 -9.70 -16.70 10.27
C GLY A 69 -9.24 -15.27 10.52
N PHE A 70 -8.12 -14.85 9.92
CA PHE A 70 -7.72 -13.44 9.89
C PHE A 70 -8.45 -12.70 8.76
N ASP A 71 -8.72 -11.42 8.98
CA ASP A 71 -9.29 -10.49 8.00
C ASP A 71 -8.24 -9.88 7.08
N GLY A 72 -6.96 -10.02 7.41
CA GLY A 72 -5.87 -9.41 6.67
C GLY A 72 -4.52 -9.61 7.35
N ILE A 73 -3.52 -8.89 6.84
CA ILE A 73 -2.13 -8.96 7.29
C ILE A 73 -1.65 -7.55 7.60
N ARG A 74 -1.04 -7.35 8.76
CA ARG A 74 -0.25 -6.17 9.09
C ARG A 74 1.22 -6.48 8.82
N TYR A 75 1.86 -5.73 7.92
CA TYR A 75 3.19 -6.05 7.37
C TYR A 75 4.04 -4.80 7.12
N TRP A 76 5.35 -4.99 6.96
CA TRP A 76 6.27 -3.92 6.56
C TRP A 76 6.34 -3.78 5.04
N ALA A 77 6.22 -2.55 4.53
CA ALA A 77 6.42 -2.30 3.11
C ALA A 77 7.88 -2.60 2.73
N ARG A 78 8.08 -3.36 1.66
CA ARG A 78 9.43 -3.76 1.23
C ARG A 78 10.36 -2.61 0.84
N HIS A 79 9.78 -1.45 0.52
CA HIS A 79 10.50 -0.24 0.12
C HIS A 79 10.58 0.80 1.25
N ASP A 80 9.91 0.58 2.39
CA ASP A 80 10.15 1.38 3.60
C ASP A 80 11.21 0.67 4.43
N LEU A 81 12.44 1.17 4.38
CA LEU A 81 13.57 0.62 5.14
C LEU A 81 13.59 1.06 6.60
N ALA A 82 12.85 2.12 6.95
CA ALA A 82 12.79 2.65 8.30
C ALA A 82 11.72 1.95 9.15
N HIS A 83 10.73 1.32 8.50
CA HIS A 83 9.62 0.62 9.15
C HIS A 83 8.85 1.54 10.12
N VAL A 84 8.59 2.76 9.67
CA VAL A 84 7.90 3.78 10.49
C VAL A 84 6.42 3.46 10.56
N ASP A 85 5.81 3.17 9.41
CA ASP A 85 4.39 2.88 9.30
C ASP A 85 4.17 1.47 8.72
N ALA A 86 3.30 0.71 9.38
CA ALA A 86 2.93 -0.62 8.89
C ALA A 86 1.86 -0.52 7.81
N CYS A 87 1.96 -1.37 6.80
CA CYS A 87 0.93 -1.55 5.81
C CYS A 87 -0.10 -2.59 6.26
N ILE A 88 -1.30 -2.49 5.70
CA ILE A 88 -2.39 -3.44 5.92
C ILE A 88 -2.85 -3.97 4.56
N ALA A 89 -2.81 -5.30 4.40
CA ALA A 89 -3.44 -6.00 3.28
C ALA A 89 -4.71 -6.67 3.78
N VAL A 90 -5.87 -6.31 3.23
CA VAL A 90 -7.17 -6.83 3.69
C VAL A 90 -7.70 -7.91 2.76
N PHE A 91 -8.21 -9.01 3.32
CA PHE A 91 -8.86 -10.08 2.58
C PHE A 91 -10.32 -9.74 2.32
N ALA A 92 -10.57 -9.05 1.21
CA ALA A 92 -11.89 -8.69 0.74
C ALA A 92 -12.10 -9.15 -0.72
N PRO A 93 -13.35 -9.19 -1.22
CA PRO A 93 -13.60 -9.32 -2.65
C PRO A 93 -12.82 -8.27 -3.43
N SER A 94 -12.18 -8.69 -4.52
CA SER A 94 -11.42 -7.81 -5.41
C SER A 94 -12.33 -6.93 -6.27
N GLY A 95 -11.84 -5.77 -6.71
CA GLY A 95 -12.54 -4.85 -7.60
C GLY A 95 -13.24 -3.72 -6.86
N ASP A 96 -13.89 -2.84 -7.62
CA ASP A 96 -14.65 -1.74 -7.07
C ASP A 96 -15.93 -2.26 -6.39
N HIS A 97 -15.92 -2.25 -5.06
CA HIS A 97 -17.10 -2.49 -4.23
C HIS A 97 -17.45 -1.23 -3.45
N THR A 98 -17.35 -0.05 -4.08
CA THR A 98 -17.81 1.19 -3.49
C THR A 98 -19.22 1.02 -2.91
N SER A 99 -19.35 1.41 -1.66
CA SER A 99 -20.58 1.29 -0.88
C SER A 99 -21.70 2.02 -1.61
N THR A 100 -22.73 1.29 -2.03
CA THR A 100 -23.97 1.89 -2.52
C THR A 100 -25.06 1.66 -1.49
N ALA A 101 -26.10 2.50 -1.48
CA ALA A 101 -27.25 2.31 -0.59
C ALA A 101 -27.90 0.90 -0.70
N LYS A 102 -27.71 0.21 -1.84
CA LYS A 102 -28.22 -1.15 -2.09
C LYS A 102 -27.24 -2.26 -1.71
N LYS A 103 -25.95 -1.96 -1.61
CA LYS A 103 -24.89 -2.92 -1.28
C LYS A 103 -23.82 -2.19 -0.46
N PRO A 104 -24.05 -2.04 0.85
CA PRO A 104 -23.07 -1.40 1.72
C PRO A 104 -21.78 -2.23 1.73
N SER A 105 -20.65 -1.54 1.75
CA SER A 105 -19.32 -2.10 1.91
C SER A 105 -18.80 -1.76 3.29
N ASP A 106 -18.00 -2.64 3.88
CA ASP A 106 -17.28 -2.35 5.13
C ASP A 106 -16.19 -1.27 4.94
N PHE A 107 -15.92 -0.86 3.69
CA PHE A 107 -14.92 0.13 3.34
C PHE A 107 -15.57 1.44 2.91
N GLY A 108 -15.14 2.53 3.53
CA GLY A 108 -15.52 3.90 3.19
C GLY A 108 -14.34 4.66 2.60
N VAL A 109 -14.56 5.40 1.51
CA VAL A 109 -13.58 6.38 1.01
C VAL A 109 -13.90 7.72 1.66
N LEU A 110 -13.01 8.20 2.52
CA LEU A 110 -13.17 9.47 3.23
C LEU A 110 -12.84 10.68 2.34
N GLY A 111 -11.96 10.48 1.38
CA GLY A 111 -11.56 11.49 0.41
C GLY A 111 -10.62 10.90 -0.63
N THR A 112 -10.67 11.47 -1.83
CA THR A 112 -9.73 11.16 -2.93
C THR A 112 -9.21 12.47 -3.46
N GLU A 113 -7.89 12.56 -3.57
CA GLU A 113 -7.19 13.72 -4.11
C GLU A 113 -6.36 13.27 -5.30
N ASN A 114 -6.33 14.07 -6.36
CA ASN A 114 -5.39 13.79 -7.44
C ASN A 114 -3.98 14.02 -6.91
N LEU A 115 -3.07 13.15 -7.30
CA LEU A 115 -1.72 13.19 -6.80
C LEU A 115 -0.99 14.48 -7.27
N LEU A 116 -1.38 15.08 -8.40
CA LEU A 116 -0.90 16.42 -8.80
C LEU A 116 -1.21 17.51 -7.77
N ASP A 117 -2.35 17.41 -7.09
CA ASP A 117 -2.85 18.42 -6.17
C ASP A 117 -2.21 18.30 -4.77
N ARG A 118 -1.22 17.40 -4.61
CA ARG A 118 -0.50 17.13 -3.35
C ARG A 118 0.99 17.50 -3.41
N PRO A 119 1.33 18.80 -3.55
CA PRO A 119 2.73 19.25 -3.64
C PRO A 119 3.56 18.99 -2.39
N ASP A 120 2.90 18.82 -1.24
CA ASP A 120 3.54 18.39 0.00
C ASP A 120 4.16 16.99 -0.11
N LEU A 121 3.46 16.06 -0.76
CA LEU A 121 3.94 14.69 -0.94
C LEU A 121 5.17 14.61 -1.87
N TRP A 122 5.24 15.49 -2.87
CA TRP A 122 6.41 15.59 -3.76
C TRP A 122 7.63 16.11 -3.05
N LYS A 123 7.44 17.17 -2.24
CA LYS A 123 8.54 17.73 -1.44
C LYS A 123 9.05 16.72 -0.43
N ALA A 124 8.16 15.94 0.19
CA ALA A 124 8.55 14.85 1.08
C ALA A 124 9.33 13.77 0.32
N LEU A 125 8.83 13.32 -0.84
CA LEU A 125 9.50 12.32 -1.66
C LEU A 125 10.91 12.76 -2.09
N GLU A 126 11.06 13.99 -2.60
CA GLU A 126 12.35 14.57 -2.97
C GLU A 126 13.30 14.65 -1.77
N HIS A 127 12.81 15.15 -0.64
CA HIS A 127 13.61 15.30 0.57
C HIS A 127 14.09 13.94 1.13
N GLU A 128 13.24 12.92 1.12
CA GLU A 128 13.51 11.62 1.74
C GLU A 128 14.29 10.66 0.82
N SER A 129 14.12 10.78 -0.50
CA SER A 129 14.65 9.80 -1.47
C SER A 129 15.48 10.41 -2.59
N GLY A 130 15.50 11.74 -2.74
CA GLY A 130 16.15 12.42 -3.86
C GLY A 130 15.39 12.31 -5.18
N ILE A 131 14.24 11.64 -5.21
CA ILE A 131 13.42 11.47 -6.41
C ILE A 131 12.69 12.78 -6.70
N VAL A 132 12.87 13.30 -7.92
CA VAL A 132 12.29 14.58 -8.34
C VAL A 132 11.15 14.39 -9.35
N VAL A 133 10.12 15.24 -9.25
CA VAL A 133 9.04 15.31 -10.25
C VAL A 133 9.32 16.46 -11.21
N LEU A 134 9.50 16.16 -12.49
CA LEU A 134 9.82 17.15 -13.52
C LEU A 134 8.68 17.32 -14.52
N ASP A 135 8.49 18.56 -14.95
CA ASP A 135 7.71 18.86 -16.16
C ASP A 135 8.50 18.40 -17.38
N ILE A 136 7.93 17.52 -18.20
CA ILE A 136 8.51 17.22 -19.50
C ILE A 136 8.24 18.44 -20.39
N PRO A 137 9.29 19.11 -20.93
CA PRO A 137 9.09 20.18 -21.90
C PRO A 137 8.28 19.62 -23.07
N GLY A 138 7.15 20.27 -23.41
CA GLY A 138 6.37 19.88 -24.58
C GLY A 138 7.30 19.81 -25.79
N SER A 139 7.26 18.69 -26.52
CA SER A 139 7.94 18.56 -27.80
C SER A 139 7.51 19.72 -28.70
N LEU A 140 8.47 20.54 -29.12
CA LEU A 140 8.30 21.59 -30.12
C LEU A 140 7.80 21.03 -31.45
#